data_AF-A0A6G4XKN0-F1
#
_entry.id   AF-A0A6G4XKN0-F1
#
_cell.length_a   1.000
_cell.length_b   1.000
_cell.length_c   1.000
_cell.angle_alpha   90.00
_cell.angle_beta   90.00
_cell.angle_gamma   90.00
#
_symmetry.space_group_name_H-M   'P 1'
#
loop_
_entity.id
_entity.type
_entity.pdbx_description
1 polymer ?
#
loop_
_entity_poly.entity_id
_entity_poly.type
_entity_poly.pdbx_seq_one_letter_code
_entity_poly.pdbx_strand_id
1 'polypeptide(L)'
;MPNHYTAMGAVAAAGSLVRRPVSYPGLVLGLATATLMRPNDGVWVALPLCAAALLWRRRRAALAVAGGVAAGLAPWVVEAELRFGGLGARLDAAGEIQGGLRPVFSVPAHVSALDGRLLCRPCDGDSPSPPGVMIWLLLIPLAVIGGWLAKRAGPGPVDAGPRRAMALVLATAACSAAPYFFLVPYAAPRFLFPAYALLALPAALGLLAVREAVRGSRTRTALAAGVLAAHLTGQFLLVDRHGGIQAGARGDWERVARVLRAQGLEAPCTIGGNAMLQPVAYTSGCVPKKTGIPDALVLVHRAPPRWARDWERHPVPDTYNTGWSVLVRPGPKRP
;
A
#
# COMPACT_ATOMS: atom_id res chain seq x y z
N MET A 1 5.55 -0.27 -5.25
CA MET A 1 4.60 -0.38 -4.12
C MET A 1 3.66 -1.58 -4.35
N PRO A 2 3.71 -2.64 -3.53
CA PRO A 2 2.98 -3.89 -3.82
C PRO A 2 1.43 -3.73 -3.77
N ASN A 3 0.93 -2.76 -3.02
CA ASN A 3 -0.51 -2.55 -2.80
C ASN A 3 -1.25 -2.11 -4.07
N HIS A 4 -0.58 -1.38 -4.98
CA HIS A 4 -1.17 -0.98 -6.26
C HIS A 4 -1.42 -2.20 -7.16
N TYR A 5 -0.45 -3.10 -7.27
CA TYR A 5 -0.60 -4.37 -8.00
C TYR A 5 -1.68 -5.26 -7.35
N THR A 6 -1.76 -5.26 -6.02
CA THR A 6 -2.83 -5.97 -5.28
C THR A 6 -4.21 -5.40 -5.62
N ALA A 7 -4.34 -4.07 -5.69
CA ALA A 7 -5.58 -3.41 -6.06
C ALA A 7 -6.02 -3.72 -7.50
N MET A 8 -5.09 -3.62 -8.47
CA MET A 8 -5.36 -3.99 -9.86
C MET A 8 -5.74 -5.47 -9.98
N GLY A 9 -5.01 -6.36 -9.31
CA GLY A 9 -5.29 -7.80 -9.30
C GLY A 9 -6.66 -8.13 -8.70
N ALA A 10 -7.04 -7.47 -7.61
CA ALA A 10 -8.35 -7.65 -6.97
C ALA A 10 -9.50 -7.21 -7.89
N VAL A 11 -9.40 -6.04 -8.52
CA VAL A 11 -10.41 -5.55 -9.48
C VAL A 11 -10.49 -6.46 -10.71
N ALA A 12 -9.35 -6.86 -11.26
CA ALA A 12 -9.29 -7.77 -12.41
C ALA A 12 -9.94 -9.13 -12.09
N ALA A 13 -9.65 -9.70 -10.91
CA ALA A 13 -10.22 -10.96 -10.47
C ALA A 13 -11.74 -10.86 -10.23
N ALA A 14 -12.20 -9.84 -9.50
CA ALA A 14 -13.63 -9.61 -9.26
C ALA A 14 -14.39 -9.40 -10.59
N GLY A 15 -13.86 -8.55 -11.47
CA GLY A 15 -14.41 -8.29 -12.80
C GLY A 15 -14.48 -9.55 -13.66
N SER A 16 -13.43 -10.36 -13.64
CA SER A 16 -13.34 -11.61 -14.41
C SER A 16 -14.33 -12.67 -13.94
N LEU A 17 -14.62 -12.72 -12.64
CA LEU A 17 -15.60 -13.63 -12.05
C LEU A 17 -17.05 -13.23 -12.38
N VAL A 18 -17.35 -11.93 -12.40
CA VAL A 18 -18.71 -11.44 -12.75
C VAL A 18 -18.98 -11.46 -14.26
N ARG A 19 -17.93 -11.35 -15.09
CA ARG A 19 -18.02 -11.39 -16.56
C ARG A 19 -18.70 -12.68 -17.04
N ARG A 20 -19.41 -12.58 -18.16
CA ARG A 20 -20.02 -13.70 -18.89
C ARG A 20 -19.51 -13.71 -20.35
N PRO A 21 -18.83 -14.78 -20.80
CA PRO A 21 -18.32 -15.90 -20.00
C PRO A 21 -17.28 -15.44 -18.97
N VAL A 22 -17.07 -16.24 -17.91
CA VAL A 22 -16.01 -16.00 -16.91
C VAL A 22 -14.65 -15.94 -17.62
N SER A 23 -13.84 -14.95 -17.29
CA SER A 23 -12.44 -14.91 -17.74
C SER A 23 -11.55 -15.66 -16.76
N TYR A 24 -11.27 -16.93 -17.02
CA TYR A 24 -10.35 -17.71 -16.18
C TYR A 24 -8.94 -17.12 -16.14
N PRO A 25 -8.33 -16.68 -17.27
CA PRO A 25 -7.01 -16.05 -17.23
C PRO A 25 -7.00 -14.80 -16.36
N GLY A 26 -7.99 -13.92 -16.49
CA GLY A 26 -8.06 -12.70 -15.67
C GLY A 26 -8.27 -12.98 -14.19
N LEU A 27 -9.03 -14.03 -13.85
CA LEU A 27 -9.24 -14.49 -12.48
C LEU A 27 -7.94 -15.05 -11.87
N VAL A 28 -7.27 -15.97 -12.58
CA VAL A 28 -6.03 -16.60 -12.11
C VAL A 28 -4.89 -15.58 -12.04
N LEU A 29 -4.64 -14.83 -13.11
CA LEU A 29 -3.53 -13.86 -13.17
C LEU A 29 -3.74 -12.69 -12.20
N GLY A 30 -4.99 -12.23 -12.04
CA GLY A 30 -5.32 -11.18 -11.07
C GLY A 30 -5.01 -11.60 -9.64
N LEU A 31 -5.45 -12.80 -9.24
CA LEU A 31 -5.19 -13.34 -7.90
C LEU A 31 -3.72 -13.73 -7.70
N ALA A 32 -3.07 -14.33 -8.69
CA ALA A 32 -1.66 -14.65 -8.63
C ALA A 32 -0.82 -13.39 -8.44
N THR A 33 -1.10 -12.32 -9.19
CA THR A 33 -0.41 -11.03 -9.05
C THR A 33 -0.66 -10.41 -7.68
N ALA A 34 -1.91 -10.37 -7.22
CA ALA A 34 -2.25 -9.81 -5.92
C ALA A 34 -1.55 -10.56 -4.77
N THR A 35 -1.58 -11.89 -4.83
CA THR A 35 -1.03 -12.76 -3.79
C THR A 35 0.49 -12.80 -3.83
N LEU A 36 1.12 -12.76 -5.01
CA LEU A 36 2.57 -12.64 -5.15
C LEU A 36 3.10 -11.34 -4.52
N MET A 37 2.37 -10.25 -4.73
CA MET A 37 2.76 -8.93 -4.22
C MET A 37 2.48 -8.78 -2.72
N ARG A 38 1.35 -9.33 -2.26
CA ARG A 38 0.91 -9.31 -0.86
C ARG A 38 0.17 -10.62 -0.52
N PRO A 39 0.89 -11.64 -0.04
CA PRO A 39 0.32 -12.94 0.30
C PRO A 39 -0.94 -12.86 1.16
N ASN A 40 -0.88 -12.10 2.26
CA ASN A 40 -1.99 -11.93 3.18
C ASN A 40 -3.21 -11.30 2.50
N ASP A 41 -3.04 -10.17 1.81
CA ASP A 41 -4.13 -9.48 1.11
C ASP A 41 -4.76 -10.34 0.02
N GLY A 42 -3.94 -11.10 -0.72
CA GLY A 42 -4.41 -12.03 -1.75
C GLY A 42 -5.39 -13.07 -1.20
N VAL A 43 -5.10 -13.61 0.00
CA VAL A 43 -6.00 -14.54 0.69
C VAL A 43 -7.31 -13.85 1.09
N TRP A 44 -7.25 -12.66 1.70
CA TRP A 44 -8.45 -11.91 2.10
C TRP A 44 -9.34 -11.52 0.91
N VAL A 45 -8.75 -11.18 -0.24
CA VAL A 45 -9.47 -10.91 -1.49
C VAL A 45 -10.10 -12.18 -2.07
N ALA A 46 -9.42 -13.32 -1.96
CA ALA A 46 -9.89 -14.59 -2.52
C ALA A 46 -11.10 -15.17 -1.79
N LEU A 47 -11.27 -14.91 -0.50
CA LEU A 47 -12.39 -15.43 0.32
C LEU A 47 -13.78 -15.13 -0.30
N PRO A 48 -14.18 -13.86 -0.53
CA PRO A 48 -15.48 -13.56 -1.13
C PRO A 48 -15.60 -14.04 -2.58
N LEU A 49 -14.50 -14.06 -3.34
CA LEU A 49 -14.49 -14.58 -4.71
C LEU A 49 -14.76 -16.10 -4.76
N CYS A 50 -14.10 -16.87 -3.88
CA CYS A 50 -14.31 -18.30 -3.76
C CYS A 50 -15.73 -18.61 -3.29
N ALA A 51 -16.19 -17.92 -2.23
CA ALA A 51 -17.56 -18.07 -1.72
C ALA A 51 -18.59 -17.76 -2.81
N ALA A 52 -18.44 -16.65 -3.55
CA ALA A 52 -19.35 -16.32 -4.64
C ALA A 52 -19.32 -17.35 -5.77
N ALA A 53 -18.13 -17.83 -6.17
CA ALA A 53 -18.01 -18.87 -7.19
C ALA A 53 -18.74 -20.16 -6.78
N LEU A 54 -18.62 -20.58 -5.52
CA LEU A 54 -19.32 -21.75 -4.97
C LEU A 54 -20.84 -21.53 -4.89
N LEU A 55 -21.28 -20.38 -4.36
CA LEU A 55 -22.70 -20.00 -4.27
C LEU A 55 -23.36 -19.88 -5.64
N TRP A 56 -22.62 -19.43 -6.67
CA TRP A 56 -23.09 -19.38 -8.05
C TRP A 56 -22.91 -20.70 -8.79
N ARG A 57 -22.53 -21.77 -8.08
CA ARG A 57 -22.30 -23.14 -8.60
C ARG A 57 -21.26 -23.21 -9.72
N ARG A 58 -20.29 -22.30 -9.74
CA ARG A 58 -19.18 -22.23 -10.71
C ARG A 58 -17.92 -22.88 -10.15
N ARG A 59 -17.93 -24.21 -9.99
CA ARG A 59 -16.80 -24.97 -9.41
C ARG A 59 -15.47 -24.71 -10.11
N ARG A 60 -15.46 -24.65 -11.44
CA ARG A 60 -14.25 -24.31 -12.23
C ARG A 60 -13.70 -22.93 -11.86
N ALA A 61 -14.56 -21.96 -11.55
CA ALA A 61 -14.12 -20.63 -11.12
C ALA A 61 -13.55 -20.66 -9.68
N ALA A 62 -14.12 -21.47 -8.78
CA ALA A 62 -13.54 -21.68 -7.46
C ALA A 62 -12.14 -22.35 -7.54
N LEU A 63 -11.96 -23.34 -8.42
CA LEU A 63 -10.64 -23.91 -8.71
C LEU A 63 -9.67 -22.89 -9.29
N ALA A 64 -10.13 -22.00 -10.16
CA ALA A 64 -9.31 -20.90 -10.68
C ALA A 64 -8.92 -19.88 -9.60
N VAL A 65 -9.80 -19.59 -8.65
CA VAL A 65 -9.47 -18.77 -7.46
C VAL A 65 -8.36 -19.44 -6.65
N ALA A 66 -8.55 -20.72 -6.31
CA ALA A 66 -7.56 -21.49 -5.56
C ALA A 66 -6.22 -21.56 -6.29
N GLY A 67 -6.24 -21.82 -7.61
CA GLY A 67 -5.05 -21.90 -8.45
C GLY A 67 -4.29 -20.56 -8.54
N GLY A 68 -5.01 -19.43 -8.67
CA GLY A 68 -4.40 -18.11 -8.67
C GLY A 68 -3.71 -17.78 -7.33
N VAL A 69 -4.39 -18.04 -6.22
CA VAL A 69 -3.79 -17.85 -4.87
C VAL A 69 -2.58 -18.76 -4.67
N ALA A 70 -2.69 -20.04 -5.00
CA ALA A 70 -1.60 -21.00 -4.86
C ALA A 70 -0.37 -20.58 -5.70
N ALA A 71 -0.57 -20.17 -6.95
CA ALA A 71 0.50 -19.70 -7.82
C ALA A 71 1.21 -18.46 -7.26
N GLY A 72 0.46 -17.51 -6.68
CA GLY A 72 1.04 -16.33 -6.05
C GLY A 72 1.71 -16.60 -4.69
N LEU A 73 1.21 -17.56 -3.91
CA LEU A 73 1.82 -17.97 -2.64
C LEU A 73 3.10 -18.79 -2.81
N ALA A 74 3.25 -19.51 -3.93
CA ALA A 74 4.33 -20.48 -4.10
C ALA A 74 5.73 -19.91 -3.82
N PRO A 75 6.15 -18.74 -4.35
CA PRO A 75 7.46 -18.19 -4.04
C PRO A 75 7.64 -17.86 -2.56
N TRP A 76 6.58 -17.41 -1.89
CA TRP A 76 6.61 -17.10 -0.46
C TRP A 76 6.72 -18.37 0.40
N VAL A 77 6.01 -19.43 0.04
CA VAL A 77 6.11 -20.73 0.73
C VAL A 77 7.49 -21.34 0.55
N VAL A 78 7.99 -21.40 -0.69
CA VAL A 78 9.34 -21.94 -0.99
C VAL A 78 10.42 -21.18 -0.23
N GLU A 79 10.35 -19.85 -0.22
CA GLU A 79 11.33 -19.05 0.52
C GLU A 79 11.22 -19.26 2.04
N ALA A 80 10.01 -19.48 2.58
CA ALA A 80 9.84 -19.77 4.00
C ALA A 80 10.56 -21.06 4.42
N GLU A 81 10.39 -22.13 3.62
CA GLU A 81 11.06 -23.40 3.87
C GLU A 81 12.58 -23.31 3.71
N LEU A 82 13.06 -22.66 2.64
CA LEU A 82 14.49 -22.62 2.32
C LEU A 82 15.31 -21.65 3.18
N ARG A 83 14.72 -20.55 3.68
CA ARG A 83 15.49 -19.47 4.32
C ARG A 83 15.08 -19.17 5.76
N PHE A 84 13.86 -19.52 6.16
CA PHE A 84 13.33 -19.19 7.48
C PHE A 84 13.16 -20.41 8.38
N GLY A 85 13.31 -21.63 7.84
CA GLY A 85 13.07 -22.87 8.60
C GLY A 85 11.59 -23.24 8.70
N GLY A 86 10.76 -22.76 7.77
CA GLY A 86 9.35 -23.08 7.65
C GLY A 86 8.42 -21.86 7.74
N LEU A 87 7.13 -22.10 7.48
CA LEU A 87 6.08 -21.07 7.47
C LEU A 87 5.93 -20.32 8.80
N GLY A 88 5.95 -21.05 9.92
CA GLY A 88 5.79 -20.47 11.26
C GLY A 88 6.91 -19.48 11.59
N ALA A 89 8.17 -19.91 11.44
CA ALA A 89 9.34 -19.06 11.68
C ALA A 89 9.36 -17.83 10.77
N ARG A 90 8.89 -17.95 9.52
CA ARG A 90 8.72 -16.78 8.64
C ARG A 90 7.65 -15.82 9.14
N LEU A 91 6.52 -16.33 9.65
CA LEU A 91 5.45 -15.51 10.21
C LEU A 91 5.89 -14.81 11.50
N ASP A 92 6.64 -15.49 12.37
CA ASP A 92 7.19 -14.92 13.59
C ASP A 92 8.19 -13.80 13.27
N ALA A 93 9.14 -14.06 12.37
CA ALA A 93 10.09 -13.05 11.90
C ALA A 93 9.38 -11.84 11.24
N ALA A 94 8.32 -12.08 10.46
CA ALA A 94 7.50 -11.01 9.91
C ALA A 94 6.76 -10.25 11.02
N GLY A 95 6.25 -10.95 12.04
CA GLY A 95 5.58 -10.40 13.21
C GLY A 95 6.48 -9.46 14.02
N GLU A 96 7.70 -9.88 14.33
CA GLU A 96 8.68 -9.04 15.04
C GLU A 96 8.97 -7.73 14.29
N ILE A 97 9.13 -7.81 12.97
CA ILE A 97 9.44 -6.65 12.15
C ILE A 97 8.21 -5.75 11.99
N GLN A 98 7.02 -6.33 11.77
CA GLN A 98 5.80 -5.59 11.44
C GLN A 98 4.93 -5.23 12.66
N GLY A 99 5.26 -5.71 13.87
CA GLY A 99 4.53 -5.39 15.11
C GLY A 99 3.41 -6.37 15.46
N GLY A 100 3.39 -7.53 14.79
CA GLY A 100 2.44 -8.62 15.01
C GLY A 100 1.02 -8.34 14.51
N LEU A 101 0.26 -9.43 14.30
CA LEU A 101 -1.19 -9.37 14.11
C LEU A 101 -1.88 -9.66 15.44
N ARG A 102 -2.87 -8.86 15.81
CA ARG A 102 -3.67 -9.06 17.01
C ARG A 102 -5.02 -8.37 16.85
N PRO A 103 -6.10 -8.87 17.46
CA PRO A 103 -7.39 -8.17 17.46
C PRO A 103 -7.25 -6.74 17.99
N VAL A 104 -7.60 -5.75 17.17
CA VAL A 104 -7.51 -4.31 17.48
C VAL A 104 -8.64 -3.57 16.78
N PHE A 105 -8.91 -2.32 17.16
CA PHE A 105 -9.78 -1.42 16.41
C PHE A 105 -8.99 -0.24 15.88
N SER A 106 -8.47 -0.38 14.66
CA SER A 106 -7.51 0.56 14.06
C SER A 106 -8.16 1.61 13.15
N VAL A 107 -9.49 1.67 13.05
CA VAL A 107 -10.18 2.67 12.24
C VAL A 107 -9.77 4.11 12.58
N PRO A 108 -9.66 4.52 13.86
CA PRO A 108 -9.19 5.87 14.20
C PRO A 108 -7.78 6.16 13.69
N ALA A 109 -6.88 5.18 13.77
CA ALA A 109 -5.51 5.31 13.25
C ALA A 109 -5.49 5.50 11.72
N HIS A 110 -6.38 4.82 10.99
CA HIS A 110 -6.53 5.02 9.54
C HIS A 110 -7.09 6.41 9.21
N VAL A 111 -8.06 6.91 9.99
CA VAL A 111 -8.60 8.27 9.83
C VAL A 111 -7.51 9.32 10.02
N SER A 112 -6.72 9.20 11.08
CA SER A 112 -5.58 10.10 11.35
C SER A 112 -4.53 10.04 10.24
N ALA A 113 -4.27 8.86 9.67
CA ALA A 113 -3.26 8.69 8.62
C ALA A 113 -3.69 9.18 7.22
N LEU A 114 -4.96 9.55 7.01
CA LEU A 114 -5.45 10.07 5.72
C LEU A 114 -4.81 11.39 5.30
N ASP A 115 -4.15 12.08 6.23
CA ASP A 115 -3.38 13.30 6.00
C ASP A 115 -2.09 13.10 5.18
N GLY A 116 -1.83 11.86 4.73
CA GLY A 116 -0.78 11.53 3.76
C GLY A 116 0.53 11.02 4.38
N ARG A 117 0.58 10.77 5.70
CA ARG A 117 1.70 10.01 6.29
C ARG A 117 1.82 8.64 5.62
N LEU A 118 3.01 8.30 5.13
CA LEU A 118 3.25 7.02 4.45
C LEU A 118 3.12 5.80 5.36
N LEU A 119 3.40 6.00 6.66
CA LEU A 119 3.29 5.00 7.70
C LEU A 119 3.21 5.72 9.05
N CYS A 120 2.24 5.33 9.86
CA CYS A 120 2.06 5.78 11.22
C CYS A 120 2.31 4.57 12.13
N ARG A 121 3.32 4.62 13.00
CA ARG A 121 3.70 3.53 13.93
C ARG A 121 4.62 4.03 15.06
N PRO A 122 4.18 4.08 16.33
CA PRO A 122 2.79 3.93 16.79
C PRO A 122 1.90 5.11 16.31
N CYS A 123 0.59 5.00 16.48
CA CYS A 123 -0.38 5.97 15.97
C CYS A 123 -0.98 6.83 17.09
N ASP A 124 -0.09 7.53 17.77
CA ASP A 124 -0.40 8.24 18.99
C ASP A 124 -0.34 9.75 18.68
N GLY A 125 -1.49 10.39 18.47
CA GLY A 125 -1.58 11.85 18.63
C GLY A 125 -1.76 12.76 17.40
N ASP A 126 -2.29 12.28 16.27
CA ASP A 126 -2.65 13.18 15.16
C ASP A 126 -4.17 13.27 14.96
N SER A 127 -4.72 14.48 15.04
CA SER A 127 -6.06 14.77 14.56
C SER A 127 -6.09 14.66 13.03
N PRO A 128 -7.14 14.08 12.43
CA PRO A 128 -7.24 13.99 10.98
C PRO A 128 -7.21 15.38 10.34
N SER A 129 -6.40 15.55 9.30
CA SER A 129 -6.43 16.78 8.51
C SER A 129 -7.74 16.87 7.72
N PRO A 130 -8.39 18.04 7.64
CA PRO A 130 -9.61 18.20 6.84
C PRO A 130 -9.45 17.73 5.38
N PRO A 131 -8.35 18.04 4.66
CA PRO A 131 -8.16 17.54 3.29
C PRO A 131 -8.06 16.01 3.20
N GLY A 132 -7.44 15.38 4.20
CA GLY A 132 -7.28 13.92 4.24
C GLY A 132 -8.60 13.18 4.32
N VAL A 133 -9.51 13.61 5.20
CA VAL A 133 -10.81 12.94 5.40
C VAL A 133 -11.78 13.12 4.24
N MET A 134 -11.58 14.14 3.38
CA MET A 134 -12.47 14.40 2.24
C MET A 134 -12.62 13.20 1.30
N ILE A 135 -11.59 12.35 1.18
CA ILE A 135 -11.67 11.15 0.34
C ILE A 135 -12.73 10.18 0.86
N TRP A 136 -12.87 10.00 2.16
CA TRP A 136 -13.92 9.15 2.72
C TRP A 136 -15.28 9.85 2.71
N LEU A 137 -15.32 11.15 2.97
CA LEU A 137 -16.55 11.94 2.92
C LEU A 137 -17.19 11.95 1.52
N LEU A 138 -16.42 11.80 0.45
CA LEU A 138 -16.95 11.68 -0.91
C LEU A 138 -17.13 10.22 -1.34
N LEU A 139 -16.13 9.36 -1.11
CA LEU A 139 -16.15 7.97 -1.57
C LEU A 139 -17.28 7.16 -0.93
N ILE A 140 -17.50 7.29 0.38
CA ILE A 140 -18.47 6.48 1.11
C ILE A 140 -19.90 6.79 0.65
N PRO A 141 -20.37 8.06 0.63
CA PRO A 141 -21.72 8.35 0.15
C PRO A 141 -21.94 7.95 -1.31
N LEU A 142 -20.97 8.21 -2.20
CA LEU A 142 -21.08 7.80 -3.59
C LEU A 142 -21.16 6.28 -3.74
N ALA A 143 -20.34 5.53 -3.00
CA ALA A 143 -20.39 4.08 -3.01
C ALA A 143 -21.72 3.54 -2.47
N VAL A 144 -22.29 4.17 -1.44
CA VAL A 144 -23.62 3.83 -0.89
C VAL A 144 -24.71 4.09 -1.92
N ILE A 145 -24.71 5.26 -2.59
CA ILE A 145 -25.68 5.59 -3.64
C ILE A 145 -25.59 4.60 -4.80
N GLY A 146 -24.38 4.34 -5.31
CA GLY A 146 -24.18 3.38 -6.40
C GLY A 146 -24.58 1.95 -6.03
N GLY A 147 -24.26 1.53 -4.80
CA GLY A 147 -24.69 0.24 -4.26
C GLY A 147 -26.20 0.12 -4.13
N TRP A 148 -26.87 1.18 -3.69
CA TRP A 148 -28.33 1.25 -3.58
C TRP A 148 -29.02 1.24 -4.95
N LEU A 149 -28.49 1.95 -5.95
CA LEU A 149 -29.01 1.92 -7.32
C LEU A 149 -28.86 0.55 -7.95
N ALA A 150 -27.71 -0.10 -7.77
CA ALA A 150 -27.50 -1.48 -8.22
C ALA A 150 -28.49 -2.45 -7.56
N LYS A 151 -28.84 -2.23 -6.28
CA LYS A 151 -29.94 -2.95 -5.61
C LYS A 151 -31.30 -2.65 -6.23
N ARG A 152 -31.58 -1.43 -6.67
CA ARG A 152 -32.89 -1.06 -7.25
C ARG A 152 -33.08 -1.46 -8.71
N ALA A 153 -32.01 -1.60 -9.48
CA ALA A 153 -32.05 -1.88 -10.93
C ALA A 153 -32.70 -3.24 -11.36
N GLY A 154 -33.39 -3.94 -10.46
CA GLY A 154 -34.08 -5.20 -10.75
C GLY A 154 -33.15 -6.33 -11.21
N PRO A 155 -33.69 -7.55 -11.43
CA PRO A 155 -33.04 -8.56 -12.24
C PRO A 155 -33.16 -8.15 -13.72
N GLY A 156 -32.27 -7.26 -14.19
CA GLY A 156 -32.11 -7.04 -15.64
C GLY A 156 -31.60 -8.31 -16.34
N PRO A 157 -31.71 -8.41 -17.68
CA PRO A 157 -31.50 -9.63 -18.47
C PRO A 157 -30.04 -10.15 -18.54
N VAL A 158 -29.16 -9.72 -17.63
CA VAL A 158 -27.78 -10.19 -17.55
C VAL A 158 -27.63 -11.02 -16.28
N ASP A 159 -27.67 -12.34 -16.45
CA ASP A 159 -27.86 -13.40 -15.45
C ASP A 159 -26.83 -13.51 -14.31
N ALA A 160 -25.91 -12.57 -14.16
CA ALA A 160 -25.36 -12.23 -12.84
C ALA A 160 -25.81 -10.79 -12.60
N GLY A 161 -27.07 -10.61 -12.20
CA GLY A 161 -27.71 -9.30 -12.17
C GLY A 161 -26.84 -8.25 -11.48
N PRO A 162 -26.92 -6.96 -11.85
CA PRO A 162 -26.09 -5.88 -11.29
C PRO A 162 -25.92 -5.94 -9.77
N ARG A 163 -26.96 -6.42 -9.06
CA ARG A 163 -26.97 -6.76 -7.64
C ARG A 163 -25.87 -7.71 -7.18
N ARG A 164 -25.68 -8.86 -7.84
CA ARG A 164 -24.70 -9.89 -7.47
C ARG A 164 -23.28 -9.41 -7.71
N ALA A 165 -23.04 -8.74 -8.83
CA ALA A 165 -21.74 -8.14 -9.13
C ALA A 165 -21.39 -7.06 -8.09
N MET A 166 -22.36 -6.21 -7.75
CA MET A 166 -22.18 -5.19 -6.72
C MET A 166 -21.92 -5.78 -5.34
N ALA A 167 -22.69 -6.79 -4.93
CA ALA A 167 -22.50 -7.46 -3.66
C ALA A 167 -21.09 -8.10 -3.57
N LEU A 168 -20.61 -8.71 -4.66
CA LEU A 168 -19.27 -9.27 -4.72
C LEU A 168 -18.19 -8.19 -4.55
N VAL A 169 -18.31 -7.07 -5.28
CA VAL A 169 -17.34 -5.96 -5.21
C VAL A 169 -17.29 -5.38 -3.79
N LEU A 170 -18.46 -5.13 -3.18
CA LEU A 170 -18.54 -4.60 -1.80
C LEU A 170 -18.00 -5.59 -0.77
N ALA A 171 -18.33 -6.88 -0.90
CA ALA A 171 -17.79 -7.92 -0.02
C ALA A 171 -16.27 -8.05 -0.16
N THR A 172 -15.75 -7.99 -1.39
CA THR A 172 -14.30 -8.03 -1.66
C THR A 172 -13.60 -6.80 -1.08
N ALA A 173 -14.19 -5.62 -1.21
CA ALA A 173 -13.65 -4.40 -0.59
C ALA A 173 -13.61 -4.53 0.94
N ALA A 174 -14.70 -4.97 1.55
CA ALA A 174 -14.80 -5.17 3.00
C ALA A 174 -13.77 -6.21 3.51
N CYS A 175 -13.69 -7.39 2.87
CA CYS A 175 -12.71 -8.41 3.24
C CYS A 175 -11.27 -7.92 3.08
N SER A 176 -10.95 -7.13 2.04
CA SER A 176 -9.61 -6.58 1.86
C SER A 176 -9.23 -5.52 2.90
N ALA A 177 -10.21 -4.77 3.44
CA ALA A 177 -10.01 -3.76 4.46
C ALA A 177 -10.00 -4.33 5.89
N ALA A 178 -10.74 -5.42 6.12
CA ALA A 178 -10.92 -6.07 7.42
C ALA A 178 -9.61 -6.31 8.20
N PRO A 179 -8.55 -6.93 7.64
CA PRO A 179 -7.32 -7.15 8.40
C PRO A 179 -6.70 -5.83 8.87
N TYR A 180 -6.84 -4.75 8.12
CA TYR A 180 -6.26 -3.45 8.46
C TYR A 180 -7.05 -2.68 9.51
N PHE A 181 -8.36 -2.89 9.58
CA PHE A 181 -9.19 -2.30 10.62
C PHE A 181 -9.18 -3.11 11.91
N PHE A 182 -9.03 -4.44 11.81
CA PHE A 182 -9.29 -5.33 12.93
C PHE A 182 -8.08 -6.13 13.44
N LEU A 183 -6.97 -6.19 12.71
CA LEU A 183 -5.83 -7.05 13.05
C LEU A 183 -4.46 -6.34 13.06
N VAL A 184 -4.34 -5.20 12.37
CA VAL A 184 -3.06 -4.48 12.22
C VAL A 184 -3.01 -3.27 13.16
N PRO A 185 -2.08 -3.20 14.13
CA PRO A 185 -2.05 -2.16 15.17
C PRO A 185 -1.47 -0.82 14.72
N TYR A 186 -1.42 -0.55 13.42
CA TYR A 186 -0.81 0.64 12.84
C TYR A 186 -1.44 0.95 11.48
N ALA A 187 -1.26 2.17 10.98
CA ALA A 187 -1.97 2.64 9.80
C ALA A 187 -1.03 3.12 8.70
N ALA A 188 -1.44 2.85 7.46
CA ALA A 188 -0.85 3.44 6.27
C ALA A 188 -1.95 3.55 5.20
N PRO A 189 -2.19 4.72 4.58
CA PRO A 189 -3.28 4.89 3.60
C PRO A 189 -3.23 3.89 2.45
N ARG A 190 -2.01 3.49 2.06
CA ARG A 190 -1.78 2.50 1.00
C ARG A 190 -2.38 1.14 1.30
N PHE A 191 -2.59 0.75 2.56
CA PHE A 191 -3.15 -0.56 2.92
C PHE A 191 -4.56 -0.75 2.38
N LEU A 192 -5.33 0.33 2.28
CA LEU A 192 -6.71 0.30 1.82
C LEU A 192 -6.84 0.45 0.29
N PHE A 193 -5.72 0.47 -0.46
CA PHE A 193 -5.75 0.60 -1.93
C PHE A 193 -6.63 -0.45 -2.63
N PRO A 194 -6.58 -1.75 -2.27
CA PRO A 194 -7.50 -2.73 -2.85
C PRO A 194 -8.97 -2.40 -2.59
N ALA A 195 -9.30 -2.00 -1.36
CA ALA A 195 -10.64 -1.60 -0.99
C ALA A 195 -11.10 -0.35 -1.77
N TYR A 196 -10.24 0.67 -1.88
CA TYR A 196 -10.53 1.88 -2.65
C TYR A 196 -10.75 1.59 -4.14
N ALA A 197 -9.91 0.74 -4.75
CA ALA A 197 -10.07 0.39 -6.15
C ALA A 197 -11.39 -0.34 -6.43
N LEU A 198 -11.81 -1.22 -5.51
CA LEU A 198 -13.11 -1.91 -5.59
C LEU A 198 -14.27 -0.95 -5.33
N LEU A 199 -14.18 -0.05 -4.34
CA LEU A 199 -15.21 0.94 -4.01
C LEU A 199 -15.34 2.06 -5.06
N ALA A 200 -14.31 2.31 -5.85
CA ALA A 200 -14.37 3.26 -6.96
C ALA A 200 -15.46 2.88 -7.99
N LEU A 201 -15.74 1.59 -8.16
CA LEU A 201 -16.77 1.08 -9.08
C LEU A 201 -18.19 1.51 -8.67
N PRO A 202 -18.69 1.20 -7.45
CA PRO A 202 -19.97 1.75 -6.99
C PRO A 202 -19.93 3.27 -6.87
N ALA A 203 -18.82 3.88 -6.48
CA ALA A 203 -18.74 5.33 -6.40
C ALA A 203 -18.94 6.02 -7.76
N ALA A 204 -18.42 5.42 -8.84
CA ALA A 204 -18.67 5.90 -10.20
C ALA A 204 -20.16 5.86 -10.57
N LEU A 205 -20.87 4.78 -10.21
CA LEU A 205 -22.33 4.71 -10.40
C LEU A 205 -23.08 5.77 -9.57
N GLY A 206 -22.64 5.99 -8.33
CA GLY A 206 -23.17 7.05 -7.48
C GLY A 206 -22.96 8.43 -8.09
N LEU A 207 -21.78 8.69 -8.66
CA LEU A 207 -21.46 9.96 -9.30
C LEU A 207 -22.32 10.21 -10.55
N LEU A 208 -22.56 9.18 -11.36
CA LEU A 208 -23.48 9.27 -12.50
C LEU A 208 -24.90 9.61 -12.05
N ALA A 209 -25.36 9.05 -10.94
CA ALA A 209 -26.69 9.35 -10.41
C ALA A 209 -26.79 10.77 -9.85
N VAL A 210 -25.75 11.26 -9.17
CA VAL A 210 -25.67 12.66 -8.74
C VAL A 210 -25.74 13.58 -9.96
N ARG A 211 -24.99 13.28 -11.02
CA ARG A 211 -25.02 14.04 -12.28
C ARG A 211 -26.43 14.11 -12.86
N GLU A 212 -27.14 12.99 -12.96
CA GLU A 212 -28.51 13.00 -13.48
C GLU A 212 -29.48 13.75 -12.55
N ALA A 213 -29.31 13.64 -11.22
CA ALA A 213 -30.16 14.33 -10.26
C ALA A 213 -30.01 15.86 -10.25
N VAL A 214 -28.83 16.38 -10.60
CA VAL A 214 -28.59 17.83 -10.68
C VAL A 214 -28.88 18.41 -12.07
N ARG A 215 -29.05 17.54 -13.08
CA ARG A 215 -29.34 17.94 -14.46
C ARG A 215 -30.60 18.79 -14.52
N GLY A 216 -30.54 19.90 -15.29
CA GLY A 216 -31.65 20.84 -15.45
C GLY A 216 -31.73 21.95 -14.39
N SER A 217 -30.87 21.95 -13.36
CA SER A 217 -30.79 23.05 -12.38
C SER A 217 -29.37 23.61 -12.32
N ARG A 218 -29.21 24.87 -12.77
CA ARG A 218 -27.93 25.58 -12.75
C ARG A 218 -27.35 25.65 -11.34
N THR A 219 -28.16 25.96 -10.33
CA THR A 219 -27.75 26.05 -8.93
C THR A 219 -27.25 24.70 -8.38
N ARG A 220 -28.00 23.61 -8.58
CA ARG A 220 -27.59 22.28 -8.11
C ARG A 220 -26.34 21.78 -8.84
N THR A 221 -26.23 22.08 -10.13
CA THR A 221 -25.03 21.75 -10.92
C THR A 221 -23.82 22.51 -10.41
N ALA A 222 -23.95 23.82 -10.16
CA ALA A 222 -22.88 24.65 -9.62
C ALA A 222 -22.43 24.17 -8.22
N LEU A 223 -23.37 23.78 -7.36
CA LEU A 223 -23.06 23.22 -6.04
C LEU A 223 -22.28 21.90 -6.15
N ALA A 224 -22.75 20.95 -6.96
CA ALA A 224 -22.07 19.67 -7.15
C ALA A 224 -20.66 19.85 -7.76
N ALA A 225 -20.53 20.76 -8.73
CA ALA A 225 -19.24 21.12 -9.31
C ALA A 225 -18.31 21.76 -8.27
N GLY A 226 -18.84 22.65 -7.41
CA GLY A 226 -18.09 23.28 -6.32
C GLY A 226 -17.58 22.27 -5.29
N VAL A 227 -18.41 21.30 -4.89
CA VAL A 227 -18.00 20.21 -3.98
C VAL A 227 -16.90 19.36 -4.61
N LEU A 228 -17.04 19.00 -5.90
CA LEU A 228 -16.01 18.25 -6.61
C LEU A 228 -14.71 19.04 -6.75
N ALA A 229 -14.80 20.33 -7.07
CA ALA A 229 -13.64 21.21 -7.18
C ALA A 229 -12.91 21.34 -5.83
N ALA A 230 -13.64 21.56 -4.73
CA ALA A 230 -13.07 21.61 -3.39
C ALA A 230 -12.35 20.30 -3.02
N HIS A 231 -12.99 19.15 -3.32
CA HIS A 231 -12.39 17.84 -3.11
C HIS A 231 -11.10 17.67 -3.92
N LEU A 232 -11.13 17.94 -5.24
CA LEU A 232 -9.97 17.81 -6.12
C LEU A 232 -8.83 18.74 -5.72
N THR A 233 -9.12 19.98 -5.34
CA THR A 233 -8.12 20.93 -4.85
C THR A 233 -7.42 20.41 -3.61
N GLY A 234 -8.17 19.92 -2.61
CA GLY A 234 -7.53 19.38 -1.41
C GLY A 234 -6.75 18.09 -1.66
N GLN A 235 -7.20 17.21 -2.57
CA GLN A 235 -6.41 16.05 -2.99
C GLN A 235 -5.14 16.46 -3.74
N PHE A 236 -5.22 17.46 -4.61
CA PHE A 236 -4.06 18.01 -5.32
C PHE A 236 -3.02 18.57 -4.36
N LEU A 237 -3.44 19.41 -3.40
CA LEU A 237 -2.55 19.97 -2.38
C LEU A 237 -1.88 18.88 -1.53
N LEU A 238 -2.61 17.80 -1.23
CA LEU A 238 -2.08 16.66 -0.49
C LEU A 238 -1.01 15.93 -1.30
N VAL A 239 -1.31 15.63 -2.57
CA VAL A 239 -0.38 14.95 -3.49
C VAL A 239 0.86 15.79 -3.76
N ASP A 240 0.70 17.10 -3.99
CA ASP A 240 1.82 18.01 -4.24
C ASP A 240 2.76 18.09 -3.04
N ARG A 241 2.21 18.36 -1.84
CA ARG A 241 2.98 18.40 -0.59
C ARG A 241 3.75 17.11 -0.35
N HIS A 242 3.04 15.98 -0.35
CA HIS A 242 3.68 14.69 -0.05
C HIS A 242 4.59 14.22 -1.17
N GLY A 243 4.26 14.53 -2.42
CA GLY A 243 5.13 14.32 -3.58
C GLY A 243 6.47 15.03 -3.42
N GLY A 244 6.43 16.31 -3.04
CA GLY A 244 7.62 17.12 -2.74
C GLY A 244 8.46 16.53 -1.59
N ILE A 245 7.83 16.15 -0.47
CA ILE A 245 8.53 15.50 0.66
C ILE A 245 9.24 14.22 0.21
N GLN A 246 8.56 13.37 -0.56
CA GLN A 246 9.14 12.10 -1.03
C GLN A 246 10.23 12.31 -2.08
N ALA A 247 10.10 13.31 -2.96
CA ALA A 247 11.13 13.69 -3.91
C ALA A 247 12.38 14.22 -3.18
N GLY A 248 12.20 15.09 -2.20
CA GLY A 248 13.28 15.62 -1.36
C GLY A 248 14.02 14.50 -0.63
N ALA A 249 13.29 13.59 0.04
CA ALA A 249 13.89 12.45 0.73
C ALA A 249 14.69 11.52 -0.22
N ARG A 250 14.19 11.24 -1.42
CA ARG A 250 14.94 10.46 -2.42
C ARG A 250 16.20 11.19 -2.90
N GLY A 251 16.10 12.50 -3.11
CA GLY A 251 17.23 13.34 -3.46
C GLY A 251 18.32 13.33 -2.37
N ASP A 252 17.94 13.29 -1.09
CA ASP A 252 18.90 13.15 0.02
C ASP A 252 19.66 11.83 -0.07
N TRP A 253 18.98 10.72 -0.37
CA TRP A 253 19.64 9.41 -0.51
C TRP A 253 20.67 9.40 -1.64
N GLU A 254 20.36 10.05 -2.76
CA GLU A 254 21.28 10.21 -3.89
C GLU A 254 22.49 11.09 -3.52
N ARG A 255 22.27 12.20 -2.79
CA ARG A 255 23.35 13.07 -2.28
C ARG A 255 24.27 12.31 -1.31
N VAL A 256 23.69 11.60 -0.35
CA VAL A 256 24.44 10.76 0.60
C VAL A 256 25.27 9.73 -0.16
N ALA A 257 24.67 9.02 -1.12
CA ALA A 257 25.38 8.04 -1.94
C ALA A 257 26.53 8.66 -2.76
N ARG A 258 26.37 9.89 -3.27
CA ARG A 258 27.45 10.62 -3.95
C ARG A 258 28.61 10.95 -3.01
N VAL A 259 28.33 11.44 -1.81
CA VAL A 259 29.38 11.75 -0.83
C VAL A 259 30.11 10.48 -0.40
N LEU A 260 29.38 9.38 -0.14
CA LEU A 260 29.99 8.08 0.18
C LEU A 260 30.96 7.61 -0.92
N ARG A 261 30.57 7.70 -2.19
CA ARG A 261 31.46 7.38 -3.33
C ARG A 261 32.65 8.32 -3.41
N ALA A 262 32.45 9.62 -3.19
CA ALA A 262 33.54 10.59 -3.17
C ALA A 262 34.56 10.32 -2.06
N GLN A 263 34.13 9.72 -0.95
CA GLN A 263 34.99 9.24 0.13
C GLN A 263 35.55 7.82 -0.10
N GLY A 264 35.41 7.29 -1.32
CA GLY A 264 36.03 6.02 -1.73
C GLY A 264 35.25 4.76 -1.35
N LEU A 265 33.96 4.87 -0.99
CA LEU A 265 33.11 3.70 -0.77
C LEU A 265 32.67 3.10 -2.12
N GLU A 266 33.04 1.85 -2.38
CA GLU A 266 32.66 1.10 -3.57
C GLU A 266 31.99 -0.24 -3.22
N ALA A 267 31.12 -0.73 -4.10
CA ALA A 267 30.46 -2.02 -3.93
C ALA A 267 31.41 -3.19 -4.25
N PRO A 268 31.34 -4.34 -3.55
CA PRO A 268 30.40 -4.66 -2.47
C PRO A 268 30.82 -4.06 -1.11
N CYS A 269 29.86 -3.41 -0.44
CA CYS A 269 30.05 -2.64 0.79
C CYS A 269 28.90 -2.85 1.78
N THR A 270 29.15 -2.51 3.05
CA THR A 270 28.14 -2.48 4.11
C THR A 270 27.99 -1.08 4.69
N ILE A 271 26.73 -0.65 4.86
CA ILE A 271 26.41 0.64 5.47
C ILE A 271 25.66 0.38 6.78
N GLY A 272 26.06 1.08 7.84
CA GLY A 272 25.34 1.20 9.11
C GLY A 272 24.82 2.62 9.32
N GLY A 273 24.00 2.85 10.34
CA GLY A 273 23.49 4.19 10.61
C GLY A 273 22.26 4.24 11.49
N ASN A 274 21.84 5.45 11.85
CA ASN A 274 20.66 5.69 12.70
C ASN A 274 19.43 6.17 11.92
N ALA A 275 19.54 6.38 10.61
CA ALA A 275 18.44 6.87 9.79
C ALA A 275 18.47 6.25 8.39
N MET A 276 17.29 5.85 7.89
CA MET A 276 17.07 5.49 6.48
C MET A 276 18.09 4.50 5.90
N LEU A 277 18.49 3.52 6.71
CA LEU A 277 19.59 2.62 6.38
C LEU A 277 19.34 1.83 5.09
N GLN A 278 18.13 1.29 4.96
CA GLN A 278 17.72 0.46 3.83
C GLN A 278 17.71 1.24 2.50
N PRO A 279 17.01 2.39 2.36
CA PRO A 279 17.01 3.12 1.10
C PRO A 279 18.39 3.70 0.76
N VAL A 280 19.17 4.20 1.72
CA VAL A 280 20.52 4.73 1.43
C VAL A 280 21.48 3.62 0.99
N ALA A 281 21.45 2.45 1.66
CA ALA A 281 22.26 1.30 1.26
C ALA A 281 21.92 0.85 -0.16
N TYR A 282 20.62 0.72 -0.47
CA TYR A 282 20.15 0.38 -1.81
C TYR A 282 20.62 1.39 -2.86
N THR A 283 20.43 2.69 -2.66
CA THR A 283 20.87 3.75 -3.58
C THR A 283 22.39 3.79 -3.76
N SER A 284 23.14 3.32 -2.77
CA SER A 284 24.60 3.25 -2.81
C SER A 284 25.14 1.94 -3.41
N GLY A 285 24.29 0.95 -3.72
CA GLY A 285 24.71 -0.39 -4.14
C GLY A 285 25.33 -1.23 -3.01
N CYS A 286 25.14 -0.84 -1.75
CA CYS A 286 25.65 -1.51 -0.56
C CYS A 286 24.55 -2.32 0.15
N VAL A 287 24.95 -3.12 1.14
CA VAL A 287 24.04 -3.89 2.00
C VAL A 287 23.88 -3.21 3.37
N PRO A 288 22.66 -3.08 3.91
CA PRO A 288 22.47 -2.54 5.25
C PRO A 288 22.99 -3.51 6.31
N LYS A 289 23.74 -2.98 7.29
CA LYS A 289 24.31 -3.75 8.40
C LYS A 289 23.89 -3.12 9.74
N LYS A 290 23.04 -3.85 10.49
CA LYS A 290 22.51 -3.39 11.78
C LYS A 290 23.44 -3.68 12.96
N THR A 291 24.26 -4.74 12.85
CA THR A 291 25.14 -5.21 13.93
C THR A 291 26.57 -5.35 13.45
N GLY A 292 27.52 -5.15 14.37
CA GLY A 292 28.95 -5.12 14.05
C GLY A 292 29.37 -3.82 13.34
N ILE A 293 30.63 -3.76 12.95
CA ILE A 293 31.22 -2.56 12.34
C ILE A 293 30.95 -2.61 10.81
N PRO A 294 30.34 -1.56 10.21
CA PRO A 294 30.10 -1.43 8.77
C PRO A 294 31.29 -0.76 8.04
N ASP A 295 31.30 -0.77 6.71
CA ASP A 295 32.32 -0.07 5.90
C ASP A 295 32.09 1.44 5.88
N ALA A 296 30.84 1.87 6.04
CA ALA A 296 30.48 3.26 6.26
C ALA A 296 29.31 3.43 7.25
N LEU A 297 29.27 4.59 7.91
CA LEU A 297 28.18 5.05 8.76
C LEU A 297 27.47 6.24 8.13
N VAL A 298 26.15 6.21 8.15
CA VAL A 298 25.29 7.33 7.75
C VAL A 298 24.52 7.81 8.97
N LEU A 299 24.76 9.06 9.36
CA LEU A 299 24.21 9.65 10.58
C LEU A 299 23.40 10.91 10.27
N VAL A 300 22.25 11.04 10.95
CA VAL A 300 21.41 12.25 10.92
C VAL A 300 21.26 12.78 12.34
N HIS A 301 21.66 14.04 12.56
CA HIS A 301 21.59 14.75 13.85
C HIS A 301 22.14 13.95 15.05
N ARG A 302 23.11 13.05 14.83
CA ARG A 302 23.72 12.26 15.90
C ARG A 302 25.24 12.24 15.82
N ALA A 303 25.85 12.18 16.98
CA ALA A 303 27.27 11.95 17.12
C ALA A 303 27.64 10.50 16.74
N PRO A 304 28.85 10.27 16.22
CA PRO A 304 29.34 8.91 15.98
C PRO A 304 29.35 8.06 17.26
N PRO A 305 29.08 6.75 17.15
CA PRO A 305 29.23 5.84 18.28
C PRO A 305 30.71 5.78 18.71
N ARG A 306 30.95 5.31 19.94
CA ARG A 306 32.29 5.38 20.57
C ARG A 306 33.42 4.81 19.70
N TRP A 307 33.13 3.74 18.97
CA TRP A 307 34.08 2.99 18.14
C TRP A 307 34.36 3.61 16.76
N ALA A 308 33.65 4.66 16.36
CA ALA A 308 33.85 5.39 15.09
C ALA A 308 34.03 6.89 15.31
N ARG A 309 34.46 7.30 16.50
CA ARG A 309 34.71 8.72 16.82
C ARG A 309 35.95 9.27 16.14
N ASP A 310 36.89 8.39 15.83
CA ASP A 310 38.14 8.63 15.13
C ASP A 310 37.99 8.61 13.61
N TRP A 311 36.82 8.20 13.09
CA TRP A 311 36.57 8.23 11.65
C TRP A 311 36.29 9.65 11.20
N GLU A 312 36.79 10.00 10.02
CA GLU A 312 36.54 11.31 9.44
C GLU A 312 35.04 11.48 9.13
N ARG A 313 34.48 12.62 9.53
CA ARG A 313 33.07 12.93 9.36
C ARG A 313 32.89 13.95 8.25
N HIS A 314 32.20 13.54 7.20
CA HIS A 314 31.91 14.37 6.04
C HIS A 314 30.44 14.81 6.09
N PRO A 315 30.14 16.12 6.12
CA PRO A 315 28.77 16.60 6.00
C PRO A 315 28.23 16.32 4.59
N VAL A 316 26.92 16.09 4.48
CA VAL A 316 26.25 16.00 3.18
C VAL A 316 25.48 17.30 2.95
N PRO A 317 25.97 18.20 2.08
CA PRO A 317 25.34 19.49 1.85
C PRO A 317 24.05 19.37 1.00
N ASP A 318 23.29 20.47 1.00
CA ASP A 318 22.11 20.68 0.13
C ASP A 318 21.00 19.64 0.27
N THR A 319 20.88 18.99 1.43
CA THR A 319 19.83 18.01 1.68
C THR A 319 18.52 18.68 2.10
N TYR A 320 17.40 18.09 1.67
CA TYR A 320 16.05 18.46 2.09
C TYR A 320 15.88 18.33 3.61
N ASN A 321 16.24 17.18 4.18
CA ASN A 321 16.41 17.05 5.64
C ASN A 321 17.84 17.43 6.00
N THR A 322 18.06 18.35 6.93
CA THR A 322 19.42 18.78 7.28
C THR A 322 20.14 17.79 8.19
N GLY A 323 21.43 18.02 8.44
CA GLY A 323 22.18 17.29 9.46
C GLY A 323 22.65 15.88 9.07
N TRP A 324 22.60 15.54 7.78
CA TRP A 324 23.24 14.33 7.25
C TRP A 324 24.76 14.44 7.32
N SER A 325 25.38 13.33 7.70
CA SER A 325 26.81 13.16 7.67
C SER A 325 27.16 11.72 7.43
N VAL A 326 28.31 11.49 6.80
CA VAL A 326 28.82 10.16 6.53
C VAL A 326 30.21 9.99 7.11
N LEU A 327 30.55 8.77 7.50
CA LEU A 327 31.88 8.38 7.95
C LEU A 327 32.26 7.10 7.22
N VAL A 328 33.39 7.10 6.54
CA VAL A 328 33.92 5.90 5.88
C VAL A 328 35.02 5.31 6.75
N ARG A 329 35.04 3.98 6.89
CA ARG A 329 36.02 3.30 7.73
C ARG A 329 37.44 3.61 7.22
N PRO A 330 38.35 4.07 8.08
CA PRO A 330 39.78 4.14 7.76
C PRO A 330 40.34 2.71 7.64
N GLY A 331 40.88 2.34 6.48
CA GLY A 331 41.44 1.01 6.24
C GLY A 331 41.87 0.85 4.78
N PRO A 332 42.71 -0.16 4.45
CA PRO A 332 43.27 -0.29 3.11
C PRO A 332 42.12 -0.41 2.11
N LYS A 333 42.07 0.51 1.14
CA LYS A 333 41.23 0.37 -0.06
C LYS A 333 41.51 -1.03 -0.61
N ARG A 334 40.45 -1.83 -0.79
CA ARG A 334 40.61 -3.18 -1.36
C ARG A 334 41.41 -3.05 -2.68
N PRO A 335 42.41 -3.92 -2.92
CA PRO A 335 43.20 -3.87 -4.15
C PRO A 335 42.35 -4.02 -5.40
#